data_AF-A0A822C3I3-F1
#
_entry.id   AF-A0A822C3I3-F1
#
_cell.length_a   1.000
_cell.length_b   1.000
_cell.length_c   1.000
_cell.angle_alpha   90.00
_cell.angle_beta   90.00
_cell.angle_gamma   90.00
#
_symmetry.space_group_name_H-M   'P 1'
#
loop_
_entity.id
_entity.type
_entity.pdbx_description
1 polymer ?
#
loop_
_entity_poly.entity_id
_entity_poly.type
_entity_poly.pdbx_seq_one_letter_code
_entity_poly.pdbx_strand_id
1 'polypeptide(L)'
;YELSFKVWQCGGIVEWIPCSHVAHAYRGPRGHPSYIPGIHVYQTSINHLRLAHVWMDEYVEYYYRREPAIRTLKYGDITERKKLRDKLQCRSFKWFMENIAYNAVWRLNEGSEITSGEHCFISDYDIIKKKFCLDDNGQWNPVGEWQSNKTT
;
A
#
# COMPACT_ATOMS: atom_id res chain seq x y z
N TYR A 1 -2.02 8.84 9.83
CA TYR A 1 -0.93 7.95 10.24
C TYR A 1 0.16 8.68 11.06
N GLU A 2 0.80 9.73 10.55
CA GLU A 2 2.05 10.27 11.14
C GLU A 2 1.93 10.62 12.63
N LEU A 3 0.88 11.35 13.01
CA LEU A 3 0.68 11.76 14.39
C LEU A 3 0.49 10.56 15.32
N SER A 4 -0.26 9.55 14.91
CA SER A 4 -0.48 8.33 15.70
C SER A 4 0.83 7.59 15.98
N PHE A 5 1.70 7.47 14.97
CA PHE A 5 3.01 6.83 15.12
C PHE A 5 3.94 7.63 16.03
N LYS A 6 3.96 8.96 15.89
CA LYS A 6 4.68 9.86 16.80
C LYS A 6 4.27 9.65 18.24
N VAL A 7 2.97 9.71 18.53
CA VAL A 7 2.46 9.62 19.90
C VAL A 7 2.85 8.28 20.52
N TRP A 8 2.51 7.15 19.87
CA TRP A 8 2.79 5.83 20.45
C TRP A 8 4.28 5.50 20.54
N GLN A 9 5.08 5.79 19.50
CA GLN A 9 6.50 5.42 19.51
C GLN A 9 7.31 6.33 20.44
N CYS A 10 6.91 7.59 20.64
CA CYS A 10 7.68 8.58 21.39
C CYS A 10 7.16 8.82 22.83
N GLY A 11 6.40 7.86 23.40
CA GLY A 11 6.05 7.85 24.83
C GLY A 11 4.70 8.46 25.21
N GLY A 12 3.87 8.84 24.23
CA GLY A 12 2.48 9.22 24.45
C GLY A 12 1.51 8.05 24.27
N ILE A 13 0.21 8.34 24.45
CA ILE A 13 -0.89 7.39 24.27
C ILE A 13 -2.01 8.01 23.43
N VAL A 14 -2.78 7.17 22.73
CA VAL A 14 -3.97 7.59 22.00
C VAL A 14 -5.17 6.83 22.57
N GLU A 15 -6.14 7.55 23.10
CA GLU A 15 -7.33 6.97 23.70
C GLU A 15 -8.59 7.34 22.91
N TRP A 16 -9.52 6.39 22.83
CA TRP A 16 -10.86 6.65 22.35
C TRP A 16 -11.77 6.82 23.56
N ILE A 17 -12.39 8.00 23.70
CA ILE A 17 -13.21 8.34 24.87
C ILE A 17 -14.68 8.06 24.54
N PRO A 18 -15.27 6.96 25.05
CA PRO A 18 -16.62 6.56 24.68
C PRO A 18 -17.70 7.53 25.17
N CYS A 19 -17.40 8.40 26.13
CA CYS A 19 -18.34 9.41 26.63
C CYS A 19 -18.34 10.72 25.81
N SER A 20 -17.40 10.90 24.87
CA SER A 20 -17.25 12.12 24.08
C SER A 20 -17.55 11.84 22.62
N HIS A 21 -18.71 12.29 22.14
CA HIS A 21 -19.16 12.02 20.78
C HIS A 21 -19.15 13.28 19.91
N VAL A 22 -18.65 13.13 18.68
CA VAL A 22 -18.76 14.13 17.63
C VAL A 22 -19.25 13.42 16.37
N ALA A 23 -20.35 13.89 15.79
CA ALA A 23 -20.85 13.35 14.53
C ALA A 23 -20.08 13.99 13.35
N HIS A 24 -19.61 13.16 12.42
CA HIS A 24 -18.95 13.59 11.19
C HIS A 24 -19.81 13.22 9.98
N ALA A 25 -20.27 14.22 9.21
CA ALA A 25 -20.98 13.99 7.96
C ALA A 25 -20.00 13.65 6.84
N TYR A 26 -19.98 12.38 6.42
CA TYR A 26 -19.16 11.95 5.29
C TYR A 26 -19.70 12.52 3.97
N ARG A 27 -18.78 12.86 3.07
CA ARG A 27 -19.12 13.31 1.72
C ARG A 27 -19.73 12.16 0.92
N GLY A 28 -20.81 12.44 0.19
CA GLY A 28 -21.37 11.48 -0.75
C GLY A 28 -20.49 11.28 -2.00
N PRO A 29 -20.83 10.33 -2.88
CA PRO A 29 -20.03 9.98 -4.07
C PRO A 29 -19.72 11.16 -5.01
N ARG A 30 -20.57 12.19 -5.03
CA ARG A 30 -20.41 13.40 -5.84
C ARG A 30 -19.79 14.59 -5.08
N GLY A 31 -19.43 14.39 -3.82
CA GLY A 31 -18.95 15.45 -2.93
C GLY A 31 -17.44 15.68 -2.98
N HIS A 32 -16.71 14.88 -3.77
CA HIS A 32 -15.33 15.19 -4.07
C HIS A 32 -15.32 16.26 -5.16
N PRO A 33 -14.68 17.43 -4.98
CA PRO A 33 -14.34 18.28 -6.10
C PRO A 33 -13.53 17.40 -7.04
N SER A 34 -14.13 17.08 -8.19
CA SER A 34 -13.48 16.32 -9.24
C SER A 34 -12.17 17.02 -9.53
N TYR A 35 -11.07 16.29 -9.34
CA TYR A 35 -9.77 16.55 -9.94
C TYR A 35 -9.41 18.04 -10.01
N ILE A 36 -8.79 18.59 -8.97
CA ILE A 36 -8.11 19.89 -9.12
C ILE A 36 -7.03 19.67 -10.20
N PRO A 37 -7.12 20.33 -11.37
CA PRO A 37 -6.13 20.15 -12.43
C PRO A 37 -4.74 20.48 -11.88
N GLY A 38 -3.82 19.52 -11.93
CA GLY A 38 -2.46 19.67 -11.38
C GLY A 38 -2.23 19.16 -9.96
N ILE A 39 -3.26 18.68 -9.23
CA ILE A 39 -3.00 17.86 -8.03
C ILE A 39 -2.59 16.47 -8.51
N HIS A 40 -1.27 16.23 -8.45
CA HIS A 40 -0.67 14.95 -8.77
C HIS A 40 -1.33 13.84 -7.95
N VAL A 41 -1.90 12.85 -8.64
CA VAL A 41 -2.45 11.59 -8.08
C VAL A 41 -1.45 10.93 -7.11
N TYR A 42 -0.17 11.25 -7.25
CA TYR A 42 0.93 10.75 -6.44
C TYR A 42 1.20 11.51 -5.13
N GLN A 43 0.59 12.68 -4.85
CA GLN A 43 0.97 13.46 -3.66
C GLN A 43 0.67 12.72 -2.36
N THR A 44 -0.46 12.01 -2.31
CA THR A 44 -0.82 11.14 -1.19
C THR A 44 0.19 10.00 -1.05
N SER A 45 0.57 9.36 -2.15
CA SER A 45 1.58 8.29 -2.17
C SER A 45 2.96 8.79 -1.70
N ILE A 46 3.37 9.99 -2.10
CA ILE A 46 4.60 10.66 -1.62
C ILE A 46 4.52 10.86 -0.10
N ASN A 47 3.38 11.31 0.43
CA ASN A 47 3.20 11.53 1.87
C ASN A 47 3.25 10.21 2.65
N HIS A 48 2.67 9.14 2.10
CA HIS A 48 2.77 7.80 2.68
C HIS A 48 4.21 7.26 2.64
N LEU A 49 4.97 7.51 1.56
CA LEU A 49 6.38 7.12 1.49
C LEU A 49 7.23 7.86 2.53
N ARG A 50 7.03 9.18 2.70
CA ARG A 50 7.72 9.96 3.76
C ARG A 50 7.42 9.38 5.13
N LEU A 51 6.16 9.06 5.39
CA LEU A 51 5.74 8.45 6.64
C LEU A 51 6.43 7.09 6.84
N ALA A 52 6.33 6.20 5.86
CA ALA A 52 6.84 4.84 5.98
C ALA A 52 8.35 4.83 6.20
N HIS A 53 9.10 5.64 5.45
CA HIS A 53 10.55 5.74 5.60
C HIS A 53 11.03 6.41 6.90
N VAL A 54 10.19 7.17 7.57
CA VAL A 54 10.54 7.79 8.86
C VAL A 54 10.09 6.93 10.03
N TRP A 55 8.94 6.27 9.95
CA TRP A 55 8.24 5.70 11.11
C TRP A 55 7.98 4.20 11.05
N MET A 56 8.15 3.54 9.90
CA MET A 56 7.81 2.12 9.73
C MET A 56 9.02 1.18 9.66
N ASP A 57 10.25 1.69 9.72
CA ASP A 57 11.48 0.89 9.68
C ASP A 57 11.46 -0.11 8.50
N GLU A 58 11.81 -1.38 8.74
CA GLU A 58 11.77 -2.46 7.75
C GLU A 58 10.36 -2.77 7.21
N TYR A 59 9.30 -2.33 7.89
CA TYR A 59 7.91 -2.59 7.47
C TYR A 59 7.48 -1.75 6.27
N VAL A 60 8.31 -0.80 5.81
CA VAL A 60 8.12 -0.12 4.53
C VAL A 60 8.01 -1.13 3.36
N GLU A 61 8.65 -2.29 3.45
CA GLU A 61 8.59 -3.34 2.42
C GLU A 61 7.18 -3.92 2.25
N TYR A 62 6.34 -3.95 3.29
CA TYR A 62 4.94 -4.35 3.14
C TYR A 62 4.14 -3.34 2.31
N TYR A 63 4.49 -2.06 2.40
CA TYR A 63 3.87 -1.02 1.57
C TYR A 63 4.29 -1.18 0.10
N TYR A 64 5.57 -1.51 -0.16
CA TYR A 64 6.05 -1.82 -1.51
C TYR A 64 5.46 -3.10 -2.10
N ARG A 65 5.23 -4.13 -1.29
CA ARG A 65 4.58 -5.36 -1.76
C ARG A 65 3.16 -5.08 -2.25
N ARG A 66 2.43 -4.21 -1.55
CA ARG A 66 1.07 -3.83 -1.92
C ARG A 66 1.04 -2.95 -3.17
N GLU A 67 1.95 -1.99 -3.27
CA GLU A 67 1.97 -1.00 -4.36
C GLU A 67 3.37 -0.94 -5.01
N PRO A 68 3.81 -1.94 -5.82
CA PRO A 68 5.19 -2.00 -6.32
C PRO A 68 5.62 -0.77 -7.13
N ALA A 69 4.68 -0.14 -7.84
CA ALA A 69 4.93 1.01 -8.72
C ALA A 69 5.48 2.24 -7.99
N ILE A 70 5.26 2.37 -6.67
CA ILE A 70 5.70 3.54 -5.91
C ILE A 70 7.19 3.47 -5.52
N ARG A 71 7.86 2.33 -5.71
CA ARG A 71 9.26 2.13 -5.27
C ARG A 71 10.23 3.09 -5.98
N THR A 72 9.89 3.51 -7.19
CA THR A 72 10.67 4.45 -8.01
C THR A 72 10.31 5.92 -7.74
N LEU A 73 9.27 6.17 -6.93
CA LEU A 73 8.76 7.51 -6.68
C LEU A 73 9.66 8.27 -5.70
N LYS A 74 10.06 9.49 -6.08
CA LYS A 74 10.85 10.37 -5.22
C LYS A 74 9.94 11.02 -4.17
N TYR A 75 10.28 10.83 -2.90
CA TYR A 75 9.53 11.40 -1.77
C TYR A 75 10.19 12.64 -1.15
N GLY A 76 11.34 13.08 -1.67
CA GLY A 76 12.07 14.27 -1.19
C GLY A 76 12.82 14.04 0.11
N ASP A 77 13.35 15.11 0.71
CA ASP A 77 14.16 15.05 1.92
C ASP A 77 13.32 14.79 3.18
N ILE A 78 13.80 13.86 4.01
CA ILE A 78 13.20 13.45 5.28
C ILE A 78 14.21 13.47 6.44
N THR A 79 15.40 14.05 6.22
CA THR A 79 16.52 14.04 7.17
C THR A 79 16.14 14.63 8.52
N GLU A 80 15.51 15.81 8.54
CA GLU A 80 15.08 16.46 9.79
C GLU A 80 14.03 15.65 10.55
N ARG A 81 13.15 14.93 9.83
CA ARG A 81 12.15 14.05 10.47
C ARG A 81 12.81 12.85 11.14
N LYS A 82 13.83 12.26 10.51
CA LYS A 82 14.61 11.15 11.09
C LYS A 82 15.38 11.62 12.33
N LYS A 83 16.12 12.74 12.22
CA LYS A 83 16.82 13.36 13.35
C LYS A 83 15.89 13.64 14.53
N LEU A 84 14.66 14.10 14.26
CA LEU A 84 13.67 14.33 15.32
C LEU A 84 13.30 13.02 16.04
N ARG A 85 13.04 11.95 15.29
CA ARG A 85 12.75 10.63 15.86
C ARG A 85 13.90 10.12 16.73
N ASP A 86 15.12 10.28 16.24
CA ASP A 86 16.34 9.89 16.98
C ASP A 86 16.51 10.74 18.24
N LYS A 87 16.34 12.06 18.14
CA LYS A 87 16.42 13.00 19.28
C LYS A 87 15.39 12.67 20.37
N LEU A 88 14.19 12.27 19.99
CA LEU A 88 13.12 11.91 20.91
C LEU A 88 13.24 10.47 21.46
N GLN A 89 14.25 9.71 21.02
CA GLN A 89 14.49 8.33 21.46
C GLN A 89 13.23 7.45 21.31
N CYS A 90 12.51 7.63 20.19
CA CYS A 90 11.28 6.90 19.95
C CYS A 90 11.56 5.41 19.75
N ARG A 91 10.61 4.57 20.17
CA ARG A 91 10.63 3.13 20.01
C ARG A 91 10.60 2.71 18.54
N SER A 92 11.01 1.47 18.26
CA SER A 92 10.94 0.90 16.91
C SER A 92 9.50 0.65 16.46
N PHE A 93 9.30 0.58 15.15
CA PHE A 93 8.00 0.21 14.60
C PHE A 93 7.63 -1.24 14.92
N LYS A 94 8.62 -2.13 14.99
CA LYS A 94 8.43 -3.51 15.48
C LYS A 94 7.79 -3.52 16.87
N TRP A 95 8.31 -2.74 17.81
CA TRP A 95 7.72 -2.62 19.15
C TRP A 95 6.25 -2.15 19.07
N PHE A 96 5.95 -1.17 18.21
CA PHE A 96 4.59 -0.69 18.02
C PHE A 96 3.66 -1.79 17.50
N MET A 97 4.10 -2.59 16.52
CA MET A 97 3.31 -3.71 15.98
C MET A 97 3.09 -4.83 16.99
N GLU A 98 4.09 -5.13 17.82
CA GLU A 98 4.00 -6.22 18.81
C GLU A 98 3.21 -5.82 20.07
N ASN A 99 3.24 -4.55 20.47
CA ASN A 99 2.69 -4.11 21.75
C ASN A 99 1.39 -3.31 21.62
N ILE A 100 1.24 -2.54 20.53
CA ILE A 100 0.09 -1.63 20.35
C ILE A 100 -0.85 -2.14 19.24
N ALA A 101 -0.31 -2.49 18.08
CA ALA A 101 -1.08 -2.91 16.91
C ALA A 101 -1.04 -4.44 16.66
N TYR A 102 -0.95 -5.24 17.72
CA TYR A 102 -0.80 -6.71 17.63
C TYR A 102 -1.97 -7.39 16.92
N ASN A 103 -3.18 -6.83 17.02
CA ASN A 103 -4.36 -7.31 16.33
C ASN A 103 -4.38 -6.99 14.82
N ALA A 104 -3.52 -6.08 14.35
CA ALA A 104 -3.40 -5.74 12.94
C ALA A 104 -2.53 -6.74 12.16
N VAL A 105 -1.70 -7.54 12.85
CA VAL A 105 -0.76 -8.51 12.24
C VAL A 105 -1.50 -9.57 11.41
N TRP A 106 -2.67 -10.03 11.86
CA TRP A 106 -3.50 -10.99 11.12
C TRP A 106 -3.83 -10.52 9.70
N ARG A 107 -4.06 -9.20 9.51
CA ARG A 107 -4.36 -8.63 8.19
C ARG A 107 -3.14 -8.48 7.28
N LEU A 108 -1.92 -8.47 7.82
CA LEU A 108 -0.69 -8.42 7.00
C LEU A 108 -0.34 -9.79 6.42
N ASN A 109 -0.74 -10.87 7.12
CA ASN A 109 -0.54 -12.26 6.67
C ASN A 109 -1.64 -12.74 5.71
N GLU A 110 -2.78 -12.05 5.64
CA GLU A 110 -3.86 -12.29 4.66
C GLU A 110 -3.53 -11.79 3.24
N GLY A 111 -2.33 -11.29 3.01
CA GLY A 111 -1.78 -11.14 1.66
C GLY A 111 -1.17 -12.46 1.21
N SER A 112 -1.98 -13.29 0.53
CA SER A 112 -1.50 -14.25 -0.46
C SER A 112 -0.31 -13.69 -1.22
N GLU A 113 0.61 -14.53 -1.70
CA GLU A 113 1.58 -14.13 -2.72
C GLU A 113 0.84 -13.42 -3.87
N ILE A 114 0.79 -12.09 -3.83
CA ILE A 114 0.34 -11.28 -4.95
C ILE A 114 1.52 -11.33 -5.89
N THR A 115 1.48 -12.25 -6.84
CA THR A 115 2.34 -12.21 -8.00
C THR A 115 2.09 -10.87 -8.68
N SER A 116 3.00 -9.90 -8.51
CA SER A 116 2.96 -8.68 -9.30
C SER A 116 3.39 -9.04 -10.73
N GLY A 117 2.44 -9.08 -11.66
CA GLY A 117 2.66 -9.43 -13.06
C GLY A 117 1.34 -9.56 -13.81
N GLU A 118 1.39 -9.70 -15.13
CA GLU A 118 0.18 -10.01 -15.91
C GLU A 118 -0.38 -11.36 -15.44
N HIS A 119 -1.61 -11.36 -14.93
CA HIS A 119 -2.31 -12.61 -14.64
C HIS A 119 -2.77 -13.19 -15.96
N CYS A 120 -2.05 -14.18 -16.46
CA CYS A 120 -2.36 -14.85 -17.71
C CYS A 120 -2.46 -16.36 -17.53
N PHE A 121 -3.38 -16.99 -18.24
CA PHE A 121 -3.44 -18.44 -18.38
C PHE A 121 -3.45 -18.84 -19.86
N ILE A 122 -3.01 -20.06 -20.15
CA ILE A 122 -3.12 -20.65 -21.49
C ILE A 122 -4.34 -21.56 -21.47
N SER A 123 -5.30 -21.31 -22.36
CA SER A 123 -6.42 -22.23 -22.57
C SER A 123 -5.93 -23.43 -23.37
N ASP A 124 -6.07 -24.63 -22.79
CA ASP A 124 -5.78 -25.91 -23.44
C ASP A 124 -7.04 -26.57 -24.04
N TYR A 125 -8.14 -25.82 -24.19
CA TYR A 125 -9.43 -26.34 -24.66
C TYR A 125 -9.52 -26.47 -26.20
N ASP A 126 -8.66 -25.74 -26.94
CA ASP A 126 -8.62 -25.72 -28.41
C ASP A 126 -7.33 -26.31 -28.97
N ILE A 127 -7.37 -26.73 -30.24
CA ILE A 127 -6.19 -27.19 -31.01
C ILE A 127 -5.11 -26.09 -31.07
N ILE A 128 -5.53 -24.82 -30.99
CA ILE A 128 -4.65 -23.65 -30.91
C ILE A 128 -4.62 -23.17 -29.47
N LYS A 129 -3.46 -23.27 -28.83
CA LYS A 129 -3.24 -22.72 -27.49
C LYS A 129 -3.33 -21.20 -27.55
N LYS A 130 -4.29 -20.63 -26.80
CA LYS A 130 -4.48 -19.17 -26.69
C LYS A 130 -4.13 -18.71 -25.28
N LYS A 131 -3.28 -17.69 -25.19
CA LYS A 131 -2.95 -17.00 -23.94
C LYS A 131 -3.99 -15.92 -23.66
N PHE A 132 -4.66 -16.01 -22.53
CA PHE A 132 -5.57 -14.99 -22.02
C PHE A 132 -4.90 -14.26 -20.88
N CYS A 133 -4.95 -12.93 -20.88
CA CYS A 133 -4.48 -12.10 -19.78
C CYS A 133 -5.63 -11.25 -19.24
N LEU A 134 -5.65 -11.07 -17.93
CA LEU A 134 -6.60 -10.22 -17.24
C LEU A 134 -6.24 -8.75 -17.47
N ASP A 135 -7.20 -7.95 -17.92
CA ASP A 135 -7.04 -6.49 -18.06
C ASP A 135 -7.40 -5.74 -16.77
N ASP A 136 -7.16 -4.43 -16.78
CA ASP A 136 -7.45 -3.54 -15.64
C ASP A 136 -8.95 -3.43 -15.31
N ASN A 137 -9.83 -3.91 -16.19
CA ASN A 137 -11.28 -3.98 -15.97
C ASN A 137 -11.73 -5.36 -15.46
N GLY A 138 -10.79 -6.28 -15.21
CA GLY A 138 -11.08 -7.64 -14.78
C GLY A 138 -11.61 -8.56 -15.90
N GLN A 139 -11.40 -8.20 -17.17
CA GLN A 139 -11.78 -9.01 -18.32
C GLN A 139 -10.58 -9.81 -18.86
N TRP A 140 -10.84 -11.05 -19.26
CA TRP A 140 -9.84 -11.93 -19.86
C TRP A 140 -9.75 -11.70 -21.37
N ASN A 141 -8.66 -11.09 -21.83
CA ASN A 141 -8.45 -10.77 -23.23
C ASN A 141 -7.36 -11.66 -23.84
N PRO A 142 -7.52 -12.12 -25.11
CA PRO A 142 -6.50 -12.91 -25.79
C PRO A 142 -5.32 -12.01 -26.22
N VAL A 143 -4.08 -12.44 -25.93
CA VAL A 143 -2.87 -11.64 -26.19
C VAL A 143 -2.00 -12.20 -27.34
N GLY A 144 -2.52 -13.18 -28.08
CA GLY A 144 -1.91 -13.72 -29.30
C GLY A 144 -2.05 -15.24 -29.45
N GLU A 145 -1.87 -15.74 -30.67
CA GLU A 145 -1.86 -17.19 -30.99
C GLU A 145 -0.44 -17.75 -30.87
N TRP A 146 -0.26 -18.83 -30.10
CA TRP A 146 1.00 -19.57 -30.04
C TRP A 146 0.85 -20.90 -30.77
N GLN A 147 1.54 -21.06 -31.90
CA GLN A 147 1.73 -22.38 -32.50
C GLN A 147 2.85 -23.11 -31.76
N SER A 148 2.53 -24.23 -31.11
CA SER A 148 3.57 -25.15 -30.65
C SER A 148 4.17 -25.81 -31.89
N ASN A 149 5.40 -25.44 -32.27
CA ASN A 149 6.19 -26.27 -33.17
C ASN A 149 6.54 -27.58 -32.43
N LYS A 150 5.64 -28.56 -32.50
CA LYS A 150 5.98 -29.97 -32.31
C LYS A 150 6.58 -30.46 -33.63
N THR A 151 7.88 -30.32 -33.79
CA THR A 151 8.64 -31.19 -34.68
C THR A 151 8.92 -32.50 -33.96
N THR A 152 8.47 -33.58 -34.58
CA THR A 152 8.77 -35.01 -34.36
C THR A 152 10.21 -35.30 -33.98
#